data_AF-A0A8J7JYT3-F1
#
_entry.id   AF-A0A8J7JYT3-F1
#
_cell.length_a   1.000
_cell.length_b   1.000
_cell.length_c   1.000
_cell.angle_alpha   90.00
_cell.angle_beta   90.00
_cell.angle_gamma   90.00
#
_symmetry.space_group_name_H-M   'P 1'
#
loop_
_entity.id
_entity.type
_entity.pdbx_description
1 polymer ?
#
loop_
_entity_poly.entity_id
_entity_poly.type
_entity_poly.pdbx_seq_one_letter_code
_entity_poly.pdbx_strand_id
1 'polypeptide(L)'
;MNKCEELQKLLDLLDEKILHLRMAKVTQTDALALFKLEKDIDNAQAEQDRIKQEIENQNISDASCNLYQALLKLGYREQVLSFKKFLRVQSIATFLLHGSPDYGQRWLLNRLITQHIRYGTTGKLVRVELDRIARKRDISALWRELGGRVGLLGKQHQPSEIVERVYEWWKTQNVILVFHDVDCMPQEYLQELIQEFWLPLASLAREVTYKYQLLMFLVDYEGCIGTQNTLFVEKLEPTWEPKIPIKLPSITQFCVKRSSPKVSHFK
;
A
#
# COMPACT_ATOMS: atom_id res chain seq x y z
N MET A 1 -27.59 10.63 -15.39
CA MET A 1 -27.16 10.22 -16.74
C MET A 1 -25.65 10.34 -16.76
N ASN A 2 -24.96 9.28 -17.15
CA ASN A 2 -23.49 9.26 -17.14
C ASN A 2 -22.95 10.01 -18.36
N LYS A 3 -21.89 10.83 -18.20
CA LYS A 3 -21.25 11.57 -19.32
C LYS A 3 -20.88 10.63 -20.48
N CYS A 4 -20.50 9.39 -20.17
CA CYS A 4 -20.18 8.36 -21.15
C CYS A 4 -21.42 7.89 -21.95
N GLU A 5 -22.61 7.83 -21.32
CA GLU A 5 -23.87 7.51 -22.01
C GLU A 5 -24.30 8.65 -22.96
N GLU A 6 -24.02 9.90 -22.61
CA GLU A 6 -24.28 11.06 -23.46
C GLU A 6 -23.35 11.08 -24.69
N LEU A 7 -22.06 10.80 -24.49
CA LEU A 7 -21.08 10.68 -25.58
C LEU A 7 -21.41 9.48 -26.49
N GLN A 8 -21.89 8.37 -25.94
CA GLN A 8 -22.31 7.21 -26.74
C GLN A 8 -23.53 7.53 -27.62
N LYS A 9 -24.54 8.22 -27.07
CA LYS A 9 -25.71 8.67 -27.86
C LYS A 9 -25.31 9.63 -28.98
N LEU A 10 -24.36 10.53 -28.73
CA LEU A 10 -23.82 11.43 -29.75
C LEU A 10 -23.10 10.66 -30.87
N LEU A 11 -22.39 9.60 -30.52
CA LEU A 11 -21.68 8.74 -31.46
C LEU A 11 -22.64 7.99 -32.38
N ASP A 12 -23.71 7.41 -31.82
CA ASP A 12 -24.76 6.73 -32.59
C ASP A 12 -25.44 7.70 -33.58
N LEU A 13 -25.68 8.93 -33.15
CA LEU A 13 -26.31 9.98 -33.97
C LEU A 13 -25.38 10.49 -35.09
N LEU A 14 -24.06 10.51 -34.84
CA LEU A 14 -23.05 10.80 -35.86
C LEU A 14 -22.93 9.68 -36.89
N ASP A 15 -23.02 8.42 -36.46
CA ASP A 15 -23.02 7.26 -37.37
C ASP A 15 -24.22 7.28 -38.32
N GLU A 16 -25.42 7.58 -37.81
CA GLU A 16 -26.62 7.78 -38.63
C GLU A 16 -26.44 8.94 -39.62
N LYS A 17 -25.87 10.06 -39.17
CA LYS A 17 -25.61 11.23 -40.04
C LYS A 17 -24.62 10.90 -41.16
N ILE A 18 -23.52 10.22 -40.85
CA ILE A 18 -22.52 9.80 -41.84
C ILE A 18 -23.14 8.85 -42.86
N LEU A 19 -23.99 7.91 -42.41
CA LEU A 19 -24.71 7.00 -43.30
C LEU A 19 -25.62 7.76 -44.27
N HIS A 20 -26.41 8.71 -43.77
CA HIS A 20 -27.28 9.54 -44.61
C HIS A 20 -26.50 10.39 -45.62
N LEU A 21 -25.38 11.00 -45.22
CA LEU A 21 -24.52 11.78 -46.10
C LEU A 21 -23.89 10.92 -47.21
N ARG A 22 -23.46 9.69 -46.87
CA ARG A 22 -22.93 8.73 -47.84
C ARG A 22 -24.00 8.29 -48.84
N MET A 23 -25.24 8.04 -48.39
CA MET A 23 -26.36 7.73 -49.28
C MET A 23 -26.71 8.88 -50.22
N ALA A 24 -26.72 10.12 -49.71
CA ALA A 24 -26.97 11.32 -50.52
C ALA A 24 -25.87 11.56 -51.57
N LYS A 25 -24.62 11.20 -51.25
CA LYS A 25 -23.49 11.27 -52.18
C LYS A 25 -23.66 10.33 -53.39
N VAL A 26 -24.21 9.14 -53.19
CA VAL A 26 -24.39 8.13 -54.25
C VAL A 26 -25.39 8.58 -55.32
N THR A 27 -26.39 9.40 -54.96
CA THR A 27 -27.44 9.86 -55.87
C THR A 27 -27.17 11.25 -56.46
N GLN A 28 -26.10 11.92 -56.03
CA GLN A 28 -25.78 13.28 -56.45
C GLN A 28 -24.90 13.28 -57.72
N THR A 29 -25.24 14.17 -58.66
CA THR A 29 -24.53 14.29 -59.96
C THR A 29 -23.85 15.65 -60.14
N ASP A 30 -24.23 16.66 -59.33
CA ASP A 30 -23.57 17.96 -59.33
C ASP A 30 -22.22 17.92 -58.59
N ALA A 31 -21.15 18.36 -59.27
CA ALA A 31 -19.78 18.30 -58.76
C ALA A 31 -19.58 19.17 -57.51
N LEU A 32 -20.27 20.32 -57.43
CA LEU A 32 -20.13 21.26 -56.32
C LEU A 32 -20.87 20.76 -55.07
N ALA A 33 -22.00 20.08 -55.26
CA ALA A 33 -22.72 19.37 -54.21
C ALA A 33 -21.97 18.12 -53.72
N LEU A 34 -21.31 17.36 -54.61
CA LEU A 34 -20.46 16.23 -54.24
C LEU A 34 -19.29 16.65 -53.35
N PHE A 35 -18.60 17.74 -53.71
CA PHE A 35 -17.50 18.27 -52.91
C PHE A 35 -17.95 18.73 -51.51
N LYS A 36 -19.14 19.35 -51.41
CA LYS A 36 -19.73 19.72 -50.11
C LYS A 36 -20.06 18.49 -49.25
N LEU A 37 -20.67 17.46 -49.85
CA LEU A 37 -20.98 16.21 -49.15
C LEU A 37 -19.71 15.48 -48.69
N GLU A 38 -18.64 15.47 -49.49
CA GLU A 38 -17.34 14.91 -49.10
C GLU A 38 -16.81 15.62 -47.85
N LYS A 39 -16.80 16.97 -47.87
CA LYS A 39 -16.33 17.78 -46.75
C LYS A 39 -17.17 17.56 -45.49
N ASP A 40 -18.48 17.42 -45.62
CA ASP A 40 -19.38 17.17 -44.48
C ASP A 40 -19.20 15.77 -43.89
N ILE A 41 -18.90 14.77 -44.73
CA ILE A 41 -18.54 13.41 -44.31
C ILE A 41 -17.21 13.43 -43.54
N ASP A 42 -16.19 14.11 -44.07
CA ASP A 42 -14.87 14.22 -43.44
C ASP A 42 -14.97 14.91 -42.07
N ASN A 43 -15.74 16.01 -41.99
CA ASN A 43 -15.97 16.71 -40.74
C ASN A 43 -16.70 15.84 -39.70
N ALA A 44 -17.71 15.07 -40.13
CA ALA A 44 -18.45 14.19 -39.25
C ALA A 44 -17.58 13.01 -38.75
N GLN A 45 -16.70 12.47 -39.60
CA GLN A 45 -15.74 11.43 -39.21
C GLN A 45 -14.67 11.95 -38.25
N ALA A 46 -14.13 13.15 -38.50
CA ALA A 46 -13.18 13.77 -37.58
C ALA A 46 -13.78 14.02 -36.18
N GLU A 47 -15.06 14.41 -36.12
CA GLU A 47 -15.78 14.57 -34.85
C GLU A 47 -16.04 13.21 -34.17
N GLN A 48 -16.39 12.18 -34.96
CA GLN A 48 -16.54 10.82 -34.45
C GLN A 48 -15.25 10.31 -33.80
N ASP A 49 -14.09 10.50 -34.45
CA ASP A 49 -12.80 10.04 -33.95
C ASP A 49 -12.40 10.75 -32.65
N ARG A 50 -12.71 12.05 -32.53
CA ARG A 50 -12.50 12.82 -31.28
C ARG A 50 -13.33 12.27 -30.12
N ILE A 51 -14.61 11.99 -30.36
CA ILE A 51 -15.51 11.46 -29.33
C ILE A 51 -15.08 10.05 -28.91
N LYS A 52 -14.66 9.19 -29.87
CA LYS A 52 -14.10 7.86 -29.57
C LYS A 52 -12.89 7.95 -28.65
N GLN A 53 -11.94 8.83 -28.95
CA GLN A 53 -10.77 9.05 -28.10
C GLN A 53 -11.13 9.56 -26.70
N GLU A 54 -12.14 10.43 -26.57
CA GLU A 54 -12.56 10.95 -25.27
C GLU A 54 -13.22 9.86 -24.40
N ILE A 55 -14.03 8.99 -25.01
CA ILE A 55 -14.63 7.82 -24.33
C ILE A 55 -13.53 6.85 -23.87
N GLU A 56 -12.56 6.55 -24.73
CA GLU A 56 -11.47 5.63 -24.40
C GLU A 56 -10.58 6.16 -23.26
N ASN A 57 -10.22 7.45 -23.30
CA ASN A 57 -9.46 8.10 -22.25
C ASN A 57 -10.21 8.14 -20.91
N GLN A 58 -11.53 8.39 -20.92
CA GLN A 58 -12.36 8.35 -19.71
C GLN A 58 -12.46 6.92 -19.15
N ASN A 59 -12.67 5.92 -20.00
CA ASN A 59 -12.75 4.52 -19.58
C ASN A 59 -11.43 4.02 -18.96
N ILE A 60 -10.28 4.42 -19.51
CA ILE A 60 -8.95 4.08 -18.94
C ILE A 60 -8.76 4.72 -17.56
N SER A 61 -9.13 5.99 -17.41
CA SER A 61 -9.06 6.71 -16.13
C SER A 61 -9.98 6.09 -15.07
N ASP A 62 -11.23 5.80 -15.43
CA ASP A 62 -12.21 5.21 -14.51
C ASP A 62 -11.87 3.76 -14.16
N ALA A 63 -11.39 2.96 -15.12
CA ALA A 63 -10.94 1.59 -14.86
C ALA A 63 -9.72 1.57 -13.93
N SER A 64 -8.78 2.50 -14.11
CA SER A 64 -7.59 2.60 -13.25
C SER A 64 -7.95 3.03 -11.82
N CYS A 65 -8.87 3.99 -11.68
CA CYS A 65 -9.36 4.44 -10.37
C CYS A 65 -10.17 3.34 -9.66
N ASN A 66 -11.04 2.64 -10.41
CA ASN A 66 -11.83 1.53 -9.88
C ASN A 66 -10.98 0.31 -9.52
N LEU A 67 -9.96 -0.02 -10.34
CA LEU A 67 -8.99 -1.06 -10.02
C LEU A 67 -8.19 -0.67 -8.78
N TYR A 68 -7.68 0.55 -8.70
CA TYR A 68 -6.97 1.03 -7.50
C TYR A 68 -7.86 0.93 -6.25
N GLN A 69 -9.13 1.35 -6.33
CA GLN A 69 -10.08 1.24 -5.22
C GLN A 69 -10.45 -0.22 -4.89
N ALA A 70 -10.54 -1.10 -5.88
CA ALA A 70 -10.77 -2.53 -5.69
C ALA A 70 -9.54 -3.21 -5.06
N LEU A 71 -8.33 -2.83 -5.49
CA LEU A 71 -7.07 -3.24 -4.88
C LEU A 71 -6.99 -2.71 -3.43
N LEU A 72 -7.45 -1.50 -3.15
CA LEU A 72 -7.59 -0.97 -1.79
C LEU A 72 -8.57 -1.76 -0.92
N LYS A 73 -9.50 -2.52 -1.50
CA LYS A 73 -10.44 -3.40 -0.78
C LYS A 73 -9.91 -4.83 -0.62
N LEU A 74 -8.69 -5.12 -1.08
CA LEU A 74 -8.03 -6.41 -0.89
C LEU A 74 -7.98 -6.80 0.58
N GLY A 75 -8.09 -8.11 0.82
CA GLY A 75 -8.48 -8.85 2.02
C GLY A 75 -7.68 -8.68 3.32
N TYR A 76 -7.13 -7.49 3.59
CA TYR A 76 -6.38 -7.19 4.82
C TYR A 76 -7.24 -6.66 5.97
N ARG A 77 -8.54 -6.98 5.96
CA ARG A 77 -9.51 -6.38 6.89
C ARG A 77 -9.14 -6.68 8.35
N GLU A 78 -8.74 -7.92 8.64
CA GLU A 78 -8.39 -8.35 9.99
C GLU A 78 -7.11 -7.68 10.48
N GLN A 79 -6.10 -7.57 9.61
CA GLN A 79 -4.83 -6.91 9.90
C GLN A 79 -5.04 -5.42 10.18
N VAL A 80 -5.82 -4.74 9.33
CA VAL A 80 -6.15 -3.32 9.51
C VAL A 80 -6.96 -3.09 10.79
N LEU A 81 -7.94 -3.96 11.09
CA LEU A 81 -8.73 -3.85 12.32
C LEU A 81 -7.88 -4.07 13.56
N SER A 82 -7.03 -5.10 13.54
CA SER A 82 -6.09 -5.38 14.63
C SER A 82 -5.16 -4.20 14.86
N PHE A 83 -4.46 -3.73 13.82
CA PHE A 83 -3.58 -2.56 13.87
C PHE A 83 -4.25 -1.32 14.45
N LYS A 84 -5.47 -0.98 13.99
CA LYS A 84 -6.24 0.16 14.51
C LYS A 84 -6.59 0.01 15.99
N LYS A 85 -6.88 -1.21 16.46
CA LYS A 85 -7.15 -1.48 17.87
C LYS A 85 -5.95 -1.12 18.74
N PHE A 86 -4.74 -1.49 18.31
CA PHE A 86 -3.50 -1.17 19.00
C PHE A 86 -3.21 0.33 19.02
N LEU A 87 -3.28 1.01 17.86
CA LEU A 87 -2.98 2.44 17.77
C LEU A 87 -3.93 3.35 18.53
N ARG A 88 -5.13 2.88 18.90
CA ARG A 88 -6.07 3.65 19.73
C ARG A 88 -5.61 3.75 21.18
N VAL A 89 -4.86 2.76 21.66
CA VAL A 89 -4.47 2.65 23.07
C VAL A 89 -3.03 3.11 23.26
N GLN A 90 -2.17 2.92 22.26
CA GLN A 90 -0.73 3.06 22.39
C GLN A 90 -0.12 3.78 21.20
N SER A 91 0.76 4.76 21.48
CA SER A 91 1.53 5.48 20.47
C SER A 91 2.86 4.80 20.13
N ILE A 92 3.30 3.85 20.97
CA ILE A 92 4.55 3.10 20.83
C ILE A 92 4.18 1.63 20.61
N ALA A 93 4.62 1.06 19.49
CA ALA A 93 4.34 -0.34 19.18
C ALA A 93 5.27 -0.92 18.12
N THR A 94 5.50 -2.24 18.21
CA THR A 94 6.13 -3.02 17.13
C THR A 94 5.13 -3.99 16.54
N PHE A 95 5.10 -4.11 15.21
CA PHE A 95 4.24 -5.02 14.47
C PHE A 95 5.06 -5.95 13.58
N LEU A 96 4.79 -7.25 13.66
CA LEU A 96 5.20 -8.24 12.68
C LEU A 96 4.09 -8.40 11.63
N LEU A 97 4.43 -8.07 10.38
CA LEU A 97 3.64 -8.35 9.19
C LEU A 97 4.17 -9.64 8.58
N HIS A 98 3.31 -10.65 8.45
CA HIS A 98 3.73 -11.96 7.95
C HIS A 98 2.65 -12.61 7.10
N GLY A 99 3.05 -13.53 6.24
CA GLY A 99 2.18 -14.29 5.34
C GLY A 99 3.02 -15.08 4.34
N SER A 100 2.39 -15.88 3.49
CA SER A 100 3.12 -16.58 2.43
C SER A 100 3.73 -15.61 1.40
N PRO A 101 4.73 -16.05 0.63
CA PRO A 101 5.33 -15.24 -0.43
C PRO A 101 4.29 -14.62 -1.37
N ASP A 102 4.58 -13.38 -1.81
CA ASP A 102 3.76 -12.61 -2.76
C ASP A 102 2.33 -12.26 -2.31
N TYR A 103 1.98 -12.44 -1.04
CA TYR A 103 0.63 -12.12 -0.55
C TYR A 103 0.43 -10.64 -0.21
N GLY A 104 1.42 -9.79 -0.52
CA GLY A 104 1.28 -8.34 -0.51
C GLY A 104 1.56 -7.67 0.84
N GLN A 105 2.45 -8.26 1.65
CA GLN A 105 2.98 -7.71 2.90
C GLN A 105 3.44 -6.24 2.72
N ARG A 106 4.22 -5.96 1.67
CA ARG A 106 4.69 -4.59 1.33
C ARG A 106 3.53 -3.64 1.03
N TRP A 107 2.48 -4.15 0.39
CA TRP A 107 1.29 -3.39 0.09
C TRP A 107 0.49 -3.09 1.37
N LEU A 108 0.33 -4.08 2.25
CA LEU A 108 -0.29 -3.88 3.56
C LEU A 108 0.48 -2.84 4.37
N LEU A 109 1.81 -2.96 4.46
CA LEU A 109 2.66 -1.98 5.14
C LEU A 109 2.40 -0.56 4.62
N ASN A 110 2.48 -0.37 3.29
CA ASN A 110 2.22 0.93 2.67
C ASN A 110 0.84 1.45 3.01
N ARG A 111 -0.18 0.58 3.02
CA ARG A 111 -1.54 0.95 3.41
C ARG A 111 -1.62 1.39 4.87
N LEU A 112 -1.04 0.63 5.79
CA LEU A 112 -1.05 0.96 7.23
C LEU A 112 -0.39 2.32 7.46
N ILE A 113 0.76 2.56 6.82
CA ILE A 113 1.48 3.83 6.95
C ILE A 113 0.71 4.99 6.35
N THR A 114 0.24 4.86 5.10
CA THR A 114 -0.37 5.98 4.37
C THR A 114 -1.78 6.32 4.85
N GLN A 115 -2.58 5.33 5.28
CA GLN A 115 -3.99 5.54 5.62
C GLN A 115 -4.26 5.66 7.12
N HIS A 116 -3.38 5.14 7.98
CA HIS A 116 -3.70 4.97 9.40
C HIS A 116 -2.70 5.62 10.35
N ILE A 117 -1.55 6.06 9.86
CA ILE A 117 -0.60 6.88 10.62
C ILE A 117 -0.74 8.32 10.14
N ARG A 118 -0.88 9.26 11.09
CA ARG A 118 -0.85 10.71 10.78
C ARG A 118 0.61 11.14 10.57
N TYR A 119 1.26 10.59 9.55
CA TYR A 119 2.71 10.71 9.36
C TYR A 119 3.17 12.16 9.08
N GLY A 120 2.29 13.01 8.53
CA GLY A 120 2.57 14.43 8.29
C GLY A 120 3.79 14.65 7.37
N THR A 121 4.18 15.91 7.18
CA THR A 121 5.40 16.26 6.42
C THR A 121 6.68 16.19 7.26
N THR A 122 6.55 16.12 8.59
CA THR A 122 7.67 16.16 9.55
C THR A 122 8.05 14.78 10.11
N GLY A 123 7.34 13.71 9.78
CA GLY A 123 7.67 12.36 10.24
C GLY A 123 9.03 11.85 9.73
N LYS A 124 9.65 10.95 10.48
CA LYS A 124 10.84 10.19 10.05
C LYS A 124 10.47 8.76 9.73
N LEU A 125 10.93 8.29 8.57
CA LEU A 125 10.76 6.92 8.10
C LEU A 125 12.13 6.36 7.82
N VAL A 126 12.54 5.40 8.64
CA VAL A 126 13.77 4.64 8.47
C VAL A 126 13.41 3.31 7.86
N ARG A 127 14.05 2.97 6.74
CA ARG A 127 13.90 1.67 6.06
C ARG A 127 15.24 0.95 6.05
N VAL A 128 15.22 -0.30 6.45
CA VAL A 128 16.36 -1.22 6.45
C VAL A 128 15.96 -2.47 5.68
N GLU A 129 16.72 -2.81 4.65
CA GLU A 129 16.55 -4.03 3.85
C GLU A 129 17.55 -5.06 4.38
N LEU A 130 17.05 -6.13 5.01
CA LEU A 130 17.90 -7.07 5.75
C LEU A 130 18.48 -8.18 4.87
N ASP A 131 17.93 -8.43 3.68
CA ASP A 131 18.46 -9.38 2.69
C ASP A 131 19.96 -9.14 2.36
N ARG A 132 20.36 -7.87 2.31
CA ARG A 132 21.75 -7.42 2.05
C ARG A 132 22.66 -7.67 3.24
N ILE A 133 22.11 -7.61 4.45
CA ILE A 133 22.83 -7.76 5.72
C ILE A 133 22.99 -9.24 6.07
N ALA A 134 21.91 -10.02 5.92
CA ALA A 134 21.87 -11.46 6.17
C ALA A 134 22.95 -12.23 5.39
N ARG A 135 23.22 -11.82 4.14
CA ARG A 135 24.31 -12.40 3.31
C ARG A 135 25.70 -12.32 3.96
N LYS A 136 25.93 -11.36 4.85
CA LYS A 136 27.21 -11.18 5.53
C LYS A 136 27.30 -11.91 6.88
N ARG A 137 26.18 -12.43 7.41
CA ARG A 137 26.07 -13.09 8.72
C ARG A 137 26.81 -12.33 9.83
N ASP A 138 26.61 -11.02 9.88
CA ASP A 138 27.29 -10.13 10.82
C ASP A 138 26.27 -9.11 11.35
N ILE A 139 25.91 -9.22 12.62
CA ILE A 139 25.01 -8.27 13.28
C ILE A 139 25.60 -6.86 13.33
N SER A 140 26.93 -6.71 13.32
CA SER A 140 27.59 -5.41 13.24
C SER A 140 27.25 -4.68 11.93
N ALA A 141 26.91 -5.43 10.87
CA ALA A 141 26.45 -4.84 9.63
C ALA A 141 25.03 -4.25 9.76
N LEU A 142 24.17 -4.82 10.60
CA LEU A 142 22.86 -4.23 10.96
C LEU A 142 23.06 -2.90 11.67
N TRP A 143 23.89 -2.88 12.71
CA TRP A 143 24.16 -1.65 13.48
C TRP A 143 24.81 -0.56 12.65
N ARG A 144 25.71 -0.93 11.74
CA ARG A 144 26.30 0.02 10.77
C ARG A 144 25.26 0.60 9.81
N GLU A 145 24.40 -0.23 9.21
CA GLU A 145 23.35 0.24 8.31
C GLU A 145 22.36 1.14 9.06
N LEU A 146 21.86 0.69 10.21
CA LEU A 146 20.89 1.43 11.01
C LEU A 146 21.49 2.75 11.51
N GLY A 147 22.72 2.74 12.02
CA GLY A 147 23.48 3.93 12.42
C GLY A 147 23.63 4.95 11.29
N GLY A 148 23.98 4.48 10.09
CA GLY A 148 24.04 5.32 8.89
C GLY A 148 22.67 5.92 8.53
N ARG A 149 21.58 5.15 8.63
CA ARG A 149 20.21 5.64 8.36
C ARG A 149 19.74 6.68 9.38
N VAL A 150 20.24 6.62 10.61
CA VAL A 150 19.93 7.62 11.65
C VAL A 150 20.89 8.82 11.66
N GLY A 151 21.87 8.82 10.75
CA GLY A 151 22.82 9.91 10.52
C GLY A 151 23.99 9.95 11.50
N LEU A 152 24.35 8.82 12.11
CA LEU A 152 25.58 8.70 12.87
C LEU A 152 26.78 8.61 11.91
N LEU A 153 27.89 9.25 12.28
CA LEU A 153 29.12 9.25 11.49
C LEU A 153 30.05 8.14 11.98
N GLY A 154 30.54 7.30 11.08
CA GLY A 154 31.47 6.23 11.43
C GLY A 154 31.18 4.92 10.71
N LYS A 155 31.97 3.88 11.03
CA LYS A 155 31.79 2.52 10.49
C LYS A 155 31.30 1.52 11.54
N GLN A 156 31.31 1.91 12.81
CA GLN A 156 30.90 1.11 13.95
C GLN A 156 30.03 2.00 14.84
N HIS A 157 28.87 1.49 15.20
CA HIS A 157 27.89 2.19 16.02
C HIS A 157 27.43 1.21 17.10
N GLN A 158 27.33 1.70 18.32
CA GLN A 158 26.73 0.93 19.39
C GLN A 158 25.20 1.06 19.31
N PRO A 159 24.44 0.00 19.64
CA PRO A 159 22.98 0.05 19.65
C PRO A 159 22.43 1.21 20.49
N SER A 160 23.07 1.52 21.62
CA SER A 160 22.70 2.63 22.51
C SER A 160 22.74 4.01 21.82
N GLU A 161 23.77 4.29 21.00
CA GLU A 161 23.89 5.55 20.26
C GLU A 161 22.74 5.71 19.25
N ILE A 162 22.35 4.61 18.62
CA ILE A 162 21.24 4.57 17.66
C ILE A 162 19.92 4.80 18.40
N VAL A 163 19.73 4.14 19.56
CA VAL A 163 18.54 4.32 20.42
C VAL A 163 18.38 5.78 20.81
N GLU A 164 19.43 6.41 21.34
CA GLU A 164 19.41 7.83 21.72
C GLU A 164 19.04 8.71 20.53
N ARG A 165 19.65 8.47 19.37
CA ARG A 165 19.40 9.25 18.16
C ARG A 165 17.94 9.17 17.71
N VAL A 166 17.36 7.97 17.73
CA VAL A 166 15.95 7.74 17.34
C VAL A 166 15.00 8.35 18.39
N TYR A 167 15.34 8.25 19.66
CA TYR A 167 14.59 8.86 20.75
C TYR A 167 14.52 10.39 20.62
N GLU A 168 15.64 11.05 20.29
CA GLU A 168 15.68 12.50 20.01
C GLU A 168 14.73 12.91 18.88
N TRP A 169 14.62 12.10 17.82
CA TRP A 169 13.63 12.34 16.77
C TRP A 169 12.21 12.21 17.30
N TRP A 170 11.94 11.13 18.03
CA TRP A 170 10.59 10.85 18.52
C TRP A 170 10.05 11.92 19.48
N LYS A 171 10.92 12.58 20.27
CA LYS A 171 10.52 13.72 21.12
C LYS A 171 9.90 14.88 20.35
N THR A 172 10.13 14.99 19.04
CA THR A 172 9.69 16.13 18.22
C THR A 172 8.79 15.76 17.05
N GLN A 173 8.75 14.50 16.63
CA GLN A 173 7.95 14.05 15.48
C GLN A 173 7.64 12.55 15.52
N ASN A 174 6.73 12.11 14.65
CA ASN A 174 6.47 10.68 14.46
C ASN A 174 7.69 9.97 13.88
N VAL A 175 7.98 8.77 14.36
CA VAL A 175 9.05 7.93 13.86
C VAL A 175 8.48 6.57 13.47
N ILE A 176 8.77 6.15 12.25
CA ILE A 176 8.45 4.83 11.73
C ILE A 176 9.77 4.15 11.35
N LEU A 177 9.99 2.96 11.90
CA LEU A 177 11.09 2.08 11.56
C LEU A 177 10.53 0.89 10.79
N VAL A 178 11.15 0.54 9.68
CA VAL A 178 10.73 -0.59 8.85
C VAL A 178 11.94 -1.46 8.57
N PHE A 179 11.85 -2.73 8.96
CA PHE A 179 12.84 -3.76 8.68
C PHE A 179 12.20 -4.78 7.74
N HIS A 180 12.65 -4.77 6.48
CA HIS A 180 12.25 -5.70 5.44
C HIS A 180 13.10 -6.98 5.50
N ASP A 181 12.55 -8.10 5.06
CA ASP A 181 13.22 -9.39 4.92
C ASP A 181 13.72 -9.95 6.26
N VAL A 182 12.91 -9.85 7.32
CA VAL A 182 13.29 -10.42 8.63
C VAL A 182 13.38 -11.95 8.59
N ASP A 183 12.71 -12.59 7.65
CA ASP A 183 12.79 -14.02 7.33
C ASP A 183 14.17 -14.46 6.84
N CYS A 184 14.95 -13.55 6.26
CA CYS A 184 16.30 -13.83 5.80
C CYS A 184 17.34 -13.79 6.94
N MET A 185 16.98 -13.30 8.13
CA MET A 185 17.92 -13.17 9.26
C MET A 185 17.93 -14.42 10.16
N PRO A 186 19.09 -14.76 10.75
CA PRO A 186 19.14 -15.66 11.89
C PRO A 186 18.23 -15.17 13.03
N GLN A 187 17.59 -16.11 13.73
CA GLN A 187 16.66 -15.79 14.81
C GLN A 187 17.34 -15.00 15.94
N GLU A 188 18.60 -15.30 16.22
CA GLU A 188 19.41 -14.65 17.25
C GLU A 188 19.57 -13.14 16.96
N TYR A 189 19.69 -12.78 15.68
CA TYR A 189 19.85 -11.38 15.27
C TYR A 189 18.56 -10.59 15.41
N LEU A 190 17.41 -11.24 15.14
CA LEU A 190 16.12 -10.62 15.42
C LEU A 190 15.89 -10.44 16.93
N GLN A 191 16.32 -11.40 17.75
CA GLN A 191 16.29 -11.28 19.21
C GLN A 191 17.17 -10.12 19.69
N GLU A 192 18.39 -10.01 19.17
CA GLU A 192 19.32 -8.93 19.51
C GLU A 192 18.76 -7.56 19.07
N LEU A 193 18.17 -7.46 17.87
CA LEU A 193 17.48 -6.24 17.42
C LEU A 193 16.36 -5.81 18.38
N ILE A 194 15.58 -6.78 18.89
CA ILE A 194 14.52 -6.49 19.84
C ILE A 194 15.10 -6.09 21.21
N GLN A 195 16.10 -6.82 21.71
CA GLN A 195 16.65 -6.65 23.06
C GLN A 195 17.56 -5.44 23.20
N GLU A 196 18.45 -5.21 22.26
CA GLU A 196 19.49 -4.16 22.34
C GLU A 196 19.06 -2.84 21.72
N PHE A 197 18.01 -2.84 20.88
CA PHE A 197 17.53 -1.63 20.23
C PHE A 197 16.06 -1.30 20.54
N TRP A 198 15.10 -2.17 20.21
CA TRP A 198 13.69 -1.82 20.40
C TRP A 198 13.31 -1.66 21.88
N LEU A 199 13.71 -2.60 22.72
CA LEU A 199 13.36 -2.62 24.14
C LEU A 199 13.87 -1.37 24.87
N PRO A 200 15.16 -0.97 24.78
CA PRO A 200 15.65 0.28 25.37
C PRO A 200 14.92 1.51 24.83
N LEU A 201 14.68 1.57 23.52
CA LEU A 201 14.00 2.71 22.90
C LEU A 201 12.54 2.84 23.38
N ALA A 202 11.80 1.73 23.43
CA ALA A 202 10.42 1.70 23.90
C ALA A 202 10.31 2.03 25.40
N SER A 203 11.29 1.61 26.20
CA SER A 203 11.38 1.96 27.62
C SER A 203 11.56 3.46 27.83
N LEU A 204 12.50 4.10 27.12
CA LEU A 204 12.70 5.55 27.17
C LEU A 204 11.44 6.32 26.74
N ALA A 205 10.78 5.85 25.68
CA ALA A 205 9.60 6.52 25.14
C ALA A 205 8.37 6.44 26.06
N ARG A 206 8.28 5.43 26.93
CA ARG A 206 7.13 5.25 27.83
C ARG A 206 7.03 6.33 28.91
N GLU A 207 8.14 6.96 29.27
CA GLU A 207 8.20 7.96 30.34
C GLU A 207 7.72 9.36 29.91
N VAL A 208 7.35 9.53 28.64
CA VAL A 208 7.04 10.85 28.04
C VAL A 208 5.66 10.85 27.35
N THR A 209 5.01 12.01 27.34
CA THR A 209 3.65 12.26 26.86
C THR A 209 3.38 11.78 25.42
N TYR A 210 2.19 11.24 25.17
CA TYR A 210 1.70 10.57 23.94
C TYR A 210 1.55 11.43 22.67
N LYS A 211 2.32 12.51 22.49
CA LYS A 211 2.11 13.43 21.36
C LYS A 211 2.50 12.82 20.01
N TYR A 212 3.55 11.99 19.98
CA TYR A 212 4.10 11.42 18.75
C TYR A 212 4.08 9.89 18.78
N GLN A 213 3.99 9.28 17.60
CA GLN A 213 3.98 7.84 17.41
C GLN A 213 5.39 7.32 17.13
N LEU A 214 5.77 6.23 17.80
CA LEU A 214 6.99 5.47 17.56
C LEU A 214 6.60 4.05 17.15
N LEU A 215 6.68 3.75 15.87
CA LEU A 215 6.20 2.48 15.33
C LEU A 215 7.34 1.74 14.65
N MET A 216 7.47 0.45 14.93
CA MET A 216 8.40 -0.44 14.22
C MET A 216 7.61 -1.52 13.47
N PHE A 217 7.97 -1.75 12.21
CA PHE A 217 7.41 -2.82 11.38
C PHE A 217 8.51 -3.81 11.03
N LEU A 218 8.28 -5.06 11.36
CA LEU A 218 9.08 -6.22 10.97
C LEU A 218 8.30 -6.91 9.84
N VAL A 219 8.89 -7.07 8.65
CA VAL A 219 8.21 -7.62 7.48
C VAL A 219 8.81 -8.97 7.11
N ASP A 220 8.03 -10.02 7.35
CA ASP A 220 8.34 -11.41 7.04
C ASP A 220 7.59 -11.80 5.76
N TYR A 221 8.35 -12.04 4.68
CA TYR A 221 7.80 -12.39 3.37
C TYR A 221 7.52 -13.88 3.19
N GLU A 222 8.06 -14.74 4.07
CA GLU A 222 7.94 -16.19 3.99
C GLU A 222 6.94 -16.76 5.01
N GLY A 223 6.57 -15.97 6.02
CA GLY A 223 5.65 -16.36 7.09
C GLY A 223 6.27 -17.33 8.11
N CYS A 224 7.59 -17.42 8.14
CA CYS A 224 8.33 -18.36 8.98
C CYS A 224 8.62 -17.80 10.40
N ILE A 225 8.57 -16.48 10.58
CA ILE A 225 8.89 -15.82 11.84
C ILE A 225 7.71 -15.91 12.82
N GLY A 226 8.02 -16.19 14.09
CA GLY A 226 7.00 -16.25 15.16
C GLY A 226 6.07 -17.45 15.08
N THR A 227 6.44 -18.51 14.35
CA THR A 227 5.72 -19.80 14.32
C THR A 227 6.00 -20.67 15.55
N GLN A 228 7.18 -20.52 16.15
CA GLN A 228 7.64 -21.32 17.30
C GLN A 228 8.15 -20.46 18.48
N ASN A 229 7.96 -19.15 18.44
CA ASN A 229 8.70 -18.20 19.28
C ASN A 229 7.77 -17.37 20.18
N THR A 230 8.13 -17.20 21.45
CA THR A 230 7.39 -16.40 22.45
C THR A 230 7.65 -14.90 22.36
N LEU A 231 8.42 -14.46 21.35
CA LEU A 231 8.79 -13.06 21.13
C LEU A 231 7.60 -12.16 20.78
N PHE A 232 6.50 -12.74 20.30
CA PHE A 232 5.35 -11.99 19.80
C PHE A 232 4.08 -12.32 20.57
N VAL A 233 3.20 -11.31 20.69
CA VAL A 233 1.81 -11.51 21.12
C VAL A 233 0.85 -11.36 19.96
N GLU A 234 -0.22 -12.14 19.95
CA GLU A 234 -1.28 -12.05 18.93
C GLU A 234 -2.52 -11.31 19.45
N LYS A 235 -2.65 -11.15 20.77
CA LYS A 235 -3.79 -10.50 21.44
C LYS A 235 -3.32 -9.50 22.49
N LEU A 236 -4.05 -8.39 22.60
CA LEU A 236 -3.90 -7.45 23.71
C LEU A 236 -4.44 -8.08 24.98
N GLU A 237 -3.54 -8.60 25.79
CA GLU A 237 -3.84 -8.91 27.19
C GLU A 237 -3.69 -7.64 28.04
N PRO A 238 -4.41 -7.52 29.17
CA PRO A 238 -4.32 -6.35 30.06
C PRO A 238 -2.90 -6.05 30.56
N THR A 239 -2.02 -7.06 30.58
CA THR A 239 -0.63 -7.01 31.00
C THR A 239 0.35 -6.68 29.88
N TRP A 240 -0.13 -6.45 28.65
CA TRP A 240 0.73 -6.18 27.50
C TRP A 240 1.46 -4.85 27.65
N GLU A 241 2.75 -4.83 27.29
CA GLU A 241 3.60 -3.65 27.31
C GLU A 241 4.12 -3.30 25.90
N PRO A 242 4.29 -2.00 25.56
CA PRO A 242 4.82 -1.53 24.26
C PRO A 242 6.12 -2.17 23.78
N LYS A 243 6.91 -2.68 24.72
CA LYS A 243 8.18 -3.38 24.45
C LYS A 243 8.01 -4.74 23.77
N ILE A 244 6.82 -5.34 23.84
CA ILE A 244 6.54 -6.69 23.30
C ILE A 244 5.97 -6.56 21.89
N PRO A 245 6.68 -7.05 20.85
CA PRO A 245 6.19 -7.06 19.48
C PRO A 245 4.83 -7.76 19.31
N ILE A 246 4.02 -7.22 18.40
CA ILE A 246 2.69 -7.72 18.09
C ILE A 246 2.74 -8.44 16.76
N LYS A 247 2.30 -9.69 16.71
CA LYS A 247 2.09 -10.42 15.47
C LYS A 247 0.68 -10.15 14.96
N LEU A 248 0.60 -9.45 13.83
CA LEU A 248 -0.70 -9.23 13.17
C LEU A 248 -1.20 -10.54 12.54
N PRO A 249 -2.52 -10.68 12.30
CA PRO A 249 -3.07 -11.85 11.62
C PRO A 249 -2.34 -12.14 10.30
N SER A 250 -2.02 -13.41 10.07
CA SER A 250 -1.33 -13.85 8.85
C SER A 250 -2.06 -13.37 7.61
N ILE A 251 -1.31 -12.82 6.66
CA ILE A 251 -1.87 -12.46 5.36
C ILE A 251 -2.17 -13.74 4.60
N THR A 252 -3.40 -13.89 4.15
CA THR A 252 -3.87 -15.04 3.38
C THR A 252 -4.03 -14.70 1.90
N GLN A 253 -4.04 -15.73 1.06
CA GLN A 253 -4.24 -15.58 -0.37
C GLN A 253 -5.57 -14.87 -0.63
N PHE A 254 -5.62 -14.07 -1.69
CA PHE A 254 -6.89 -13.52 -2.17
C PHE A 254 -7.78 -14.63 -2.72
N CYS A 255 -8.68 -15.12 -1.87
CA CYS A 255 -9.76 -15.97 -2.30
C CYS A 255 -10.89 -15.10 -2.87
N VAL A 256 -11.22 -15.30 -4.14
CA VAL A 256 -12.50 -14.81 -4.70
C VAL A 256 -13.59 -15.55 -3.94
N LYS A 257 -14.28 -14.86 -3.02
CA LYS A 257 -15.56 -15.37 -2.50
C LYS A 257 -16.51 -15.45 -3.70
N ARG A 258 -16.60 -16.62 -4.33
CA ARG A 258 -17.74 -16.96 -5.18
C ARG A 258 -18.94 -16.95 -4.24
N SER A 259 -19.73 -15.89 -4.29
CA SER A 259 -21.07 -15.89 -3.74
C SER A 259 -21.84 -16.99 -4.46
N SER A 260 -21.97 -18.15 -3.82
CA SER A 260 -22.84 -19.21 -4.30
C SER A 260 -24.24 -18.61 -4.46
N PRO A 261 -24.90 -18.75 -5.63
CA PRO A 261 -26.28 -18.32 -5.76
C PRO A 261 -27.09 -19.13 -4.74
N LYS A 262 -27.77 -18.41 -3.83
CA LYS A 262 -28.80 -19.02 -3.00
C LYS A 262 -29.88 -19.52 -3.95
N VAL A 263 -29.88 -20.83 -4.21
CA VAL A 263 -31.02 -21.48 -4.83
C VAL A 263 -32.14 -21.45 -3.79
N SER A 264 -33.01 -20.46 -3.91
CA SER A 264 -34.28 -20.43 -3.22
C SER A 264 -35.14 -21.57 -3.77
N HIS A 265 -35.20 -22.69 -3.05
CA HIS A 265 -36.27 -23.66 -3.22
C HIS A 265 -37.57 -23.01 -2.73
N PHE A 266 -38.37 -22.52 -3.67
CA PHE A 266 -39.80 -22.37 -3.44
C PHE A 266 -40.41 -23.77 -3.44
N LYS A 267 -41.01 -24.14 -2.32
CA LYS A 267 -42.05 -25.17 -2.23
C LYS A 267 -43.40 -24.49 -2.32
#